data_AF-A0A0F4ID71-F1
#
_entry.id   AF-A0A0F4ID71-F1
#
_cell.length_a   1.000
_cell.length_b   1.000
_cell.length_c   1.000
_cell.angle_alpha   90.00
_cell.angle_beta   90.00
_cell.angle_gamma   90.00
#
_symmetry.space_group_name_H-M   'P 1'
#
loop_
_entity.id
_entity.type
_entity.pdbx_description
1 polymer ?
#
loop_
_entity_poly.entity_id
_entity_poly.type
_entity_poly.pdbx_seq_one_letter_code
_entity_poly.pdbx_strand_id
1 'polypeptide(L)'
;MEELDRQIVDLLVRDGRMSYTDLGKATGLSTSAVHQRVRRLEQRGVIRGYAAVVDPEAVGLPLTAFISVKPFDPSAPDDIAERLAGVPE
;
A
#
# COMPACT_ATOMS: atom_id res chain seq x y z
N MET A 1 5.83 4.29 15.49
CA MET A 1 6.62 3.16 14.93
C MET A 1 8.03 3.29 15.45
N GLU A 2 8.65 2.16 15.79
CA GLU A 2 10.08 2.10 16.12
C GLU A 2 10.94 2.29 14.87
N GLU A 3 12.21 2.63 15.03
CA GLU A 3 13.13 2.87 13.90
C GLU A 3 13.33 1.61 13.04
N LEU A 4 13.44 0.44 13.70
CA LEU A 4 13.50 -0.86 13.02
C LEU A 4 12.25 -1.15 12.18
N ASP A 5 11.07 -0.78 12.66
CA ASP A 5 9.83 -0.96 11.91
C ASP A 5 9.82 -0.08 10.65
N ARG A 6 10.32 1.16 10.73
CA ARG A 6 10.47 2.04 9.56
C ARG A 6 11.42 1.45 8.54
N GLN A 7 12.57 0.95 8.99
CA GLN A 7 13.55 0.33 8.11
C GLN A 7 12.97 -0.89 7.38
N ILE A 8 12.21 -1.74 8.08
CA ILE A 8 11.51 -2.89 7.46
C ILE A 8 10.52 -2.40 6.39
N VAL A 9 9.71 -1.38 6.71
CA VAL A 9 8.74 -0.82 5.75
C VAL A 9 9.46 -0.23 4.54
N ASP A 10 10.53 0.54 4.71
CA ASP A 10 11.28 1.13 3.60
C ASP A 10 11.88 0.06 2.67
N LEU A 11 12.36 -1.05 3.22
CA LEU A 11 12.87 -2.18 2.44
C LEU A 11 11.74 -2.84 1.65
N LEU A 12 10.58 -3.08 2.27
CA LEU A 12 9.41 -3.67 1.62
C LEU A 12 8.73 -2.74 0.61
N VAL A 13 8.82 -1.42 0.78
CA VAL A 13 8.35 -0.45 -0.22
C VAL A 13 9.21 -0.51 -1.48
N ARG A 14 10.53 -0.72 -1.33
CA ARG A 14 11.44 -0.88 -2.46
C ARG A 14 11.30 -2.24 -3.14
N ASP A 15 11.16 -3.29 -2.34
CA ASP A 15 10.95 -4.66 -2.81
C ASP A 15 9.97 -5.39 -1.89
N GLY A 16 8.70 -5.38 -2.30
CA GLY A 16 7.62 -6.05 -1.57
C GLY A 16 7.75 -7.58 -1.53
N ARG A 17 8.69 -8.16 -2.28
CA ARG A 17 8.97 -9.61 -2.32
C ARG A 17 10.25 -9.98 -1.59
N MET A 18 10.91 -9.02 -0.94
CA MET A 18 12.15 -9.27 -0.21
C MET A 18 11.94 -10.36 0.85
N SER A 19 12.84 -11.35 0.85
CA SER A 19 12.72 -12.48 1.77
C SER A 19 12.94 -12.04 3.22
N TYR A 20 12.32 -12.71 4.19
CA TYR A 20 12.59 -12.44 5.61
C TYR A 20 14.05 -12.67 5.99
N THR A 21 14.76 -13.54 5.27
CA THR A 21 16.19 -13.76 5.44
C THR A 21 16.99 -12.53 5.04
N ASP A 22 16.67 -11.90 3.92
CA ASP A 22 17.40 -10.72 3.44
C ASP A 22 17.02 -9.46 4.21
N LEU A 23 15.74 -9.33 4.60
CA LEU A 23 15.33 -8.32 5.58
C LEU A 23 16.09 -8.46 6.90
N GLY A 24 16.30 -9.69 7.38
CA GLY A 24 17.10 -9.95 8.59
C GLY A 24 18.54 -9.48 8.45
N LYS A 25 19.20 -9.82 7.32
CA LYS A 25 20.56 -9.33 7.01
C LYS A 25 20.61 -7.80 6.95
N ALA A 26 19.64 -7.16 6.29
CA ALA A 26 19.61 -5.71 6.09
C ALA A 26 19.31 -4.93 7.39
N THR A 27 18.56 -5.52 8.31
CA THR A 27 18.16 -4.89 9.58
C THR A 27 19.00 -5.32 10.79
N GLY A 28 19.90 -6.30 10.63
CA GLY A 28 20.67 -6.88 11.73
C GLY A 28 19.84 -7.78 12.67
N LEU A 29 18.63 -8.16 12.27
CA LEU A 29 17.73 -9.00 13.04
C LEU A 29 17.80 -10.47 12.61
N SER A 30 17.41 -11.37 13.51
CA SER A 30 17.14 -12.76 13.11
C SER A 30 15.91 -12.83 12.20
N THR A 31 15.86 -13.83 11.32
CA THR A 31 14.72 -14.06 10.42
C THR A 31 13.39 -14.19 11.17
N SER A 32 13.40 -14.85 12.35
CA SER A 32 12.21 -14.98 13.20
C SER A 32 11.74 -13.63 13.76
N ALA A 33 12.67 -12.77 14.20
CA ALA A 33 12.35 -11.45 14.72
C ALA A 33 11.76 -10.53 13.64
N VAL A 34 12.32 -10.55 12.42
CA VAL A 34 11.75 -9.82 11.27
C VAL A 34 10.35 -10.30 10.96
N HIS A 35 10.15 -11.63 10.86
CA HIS A 35 8.83 -12.19 10.54
C HIS A 35 7.76 -11.75 11.56
N GLN A 36 8.08 -11.78 12.86
CA GLN A 36 7.16 -11.28 13.89
C GLN A 36 6.88 -9.78 13.77
N ARG A 37 7.87 -8.97 13.39
CA ARG A 37 7.68 -7.52 13.17
C ARG A 37 6.81 -7.24 11.95
N VAL A 38 7.08 -7.86 10.81
CA VAL A 38 6.26 -7.72 9.59
C VAL A 38 4.81 -8.10 9.88
N ARG A 39 4.58 -9.27 10.50
CA ARG A 39 3.23 -9.71 10.88
C ARG A 39 2.52 -8.71 11.78
N ARG A 40 3.23 -8.09 12.73
CA ARG A 40 2.67 -7.06 13.61
C ARG A 40 2.31 -5.78 12.85
N LEU A 41 3.13 -5.39 11.88
CA LEU A 41 2.87 -4.23 11.03
C LEU A 41 1.64 -4.45 10.14
N GLU A 42 1.47 -5.66 9.62
CA GLU A 42 0.27 -6.08 8.88
C GLU A 42 -0.98 -6.05 9.77
N GLN A 43 -0.92 -6.69 10.95
CA GLN A 43 -2.04 -6.74 11.90
C GLN A 43 -2.48 -5.36 12.39
N ARG A 44 -1.55 -4.40 12.46
CA ARG A 44 -1.82 -3.01 12.84
C ARG A 44 -2.31 -2.15 11.68
N GLY A 45 -2.40 -2.70 10.46
CA GLY A 45 -2.78 -1.96 9.26
C GLY A 45 -1.71 -0.97 8.76
N VAL A 46 -0.48 -1.05 9.27
CA VAL A 46 0.65 -0.26 8.75
C VAL A 46 1.02 -0.76 7.36
N ILE A 47 1.16 -2.08 7.21
CA ILE A 47 1.24 -2.74 5.91
C ILE A 47 -0.17 -3.20 5.57
N ARG A 48 -0.77 -2.57 4.54
CA ARG A 48 -2.16 -2.87 4.13
C ARG A 48 -2.25 -3.98 3.08
N GLY A 49 -1.14 -4.30 2.42
CA GLY A 49 -1.07 -5.34 1.41
C GLY A 49 0.21 -5.24 0.59
N TYR A 50 0.38 -6.19 -0.31
CA TYR A 50 1.46 -6.25 -1.28
C TYR A 50 0.83 -6.31 -2.67
N ALA A 51 1.33 -5.51 -3.60
CA ALA A 51 0.80 -5.42 -4.95
C ALA A 51 1.93 -5.48 -5.98
N ALA A 52 1.63 -6.03 -7.15
CA ALA A 52 2.47 -5.85 -8.31
C ALA A 52 2.25 -4.44 -8.85
N VAL A 53 3.34 -3.75 -9.22
CA VAL A 53 3.26 -2.53 -10.03
C VAL A 53 3.23 -2.96 -11.49
N VAL A 54 2.09 -2.78 -12.14
CA VAL A 54 1.86 -3.21 -13.52
C VAL A 54 1.83 -1.98 -14.41
N ASP A 55 2.39 -2.12 -15.61
CA ASP A 55 2.30 -1.11 -16.66
C ASP A 55 0.83 -0.97 -17.13
N PRO A 56 0.18 0.20 -16.95
CA PRO A 56 -1.19 0.42 -17.39
C PRO A 56 -1.38 0.22 -18.90
N GLU A 57 -0.41 0.61 -19.72
CA GLU A 57 -0.53 0.51 -21.18
C GLU A 57 -0.58 -0.95 -21.62
N ALA A 58 0.25 -1.79 -21.01
CA ALA A 58 0.30 -3.23 -21.27
C ALA A 58 -0.98 -3.99 -20.90
N VAL A 59 -1.81 -3.43 -20.00
CA VAL A 59 -3.10 -4.02 -19.58
C VAL A 59 -4.32 -3.34 -20.21
N GLY A 60 -4.11 -2.48 -21.22
CA GLY A 60 -5.21 -1.83 -21.95
C GLY A 60 -5.80 -0.61 -21.25
N LEU A 61 -5.04 0.01 -20.33
CA LEU A 61 -5.37 1.27 -19.66
C LEU A 61 -4.41 2.39 -20.12
N PRO A 62 -4.54 2.88 -21.36
CA PRO A 62 -3.57 3.81 -21.96
C PRO A 62 -3.65 5.25 -21.43
N LEU A 63 -4.64 5.56 -20.59
CA LEU A 63 -4.87 6.90 -20.07
C LEU A 63 -5.11 6.84 -18.56
N THR A 64 -4.26 7.54 -17.81
CA THR A 64 -4.47 7.84 -16.40
C THR A 64 -4.83 9.31 -16.26
N ALA A 65 -5.94 9.61 -15.58
CA ALA A 65 -6.42 10.98 -15.39
C ALA A 65 -6.70 11.29 -13.92
N PHE A 66 -6.43 12.53 -13.52
CA PHE A 66 -6.91 13.06 -12.24
C PHE A 66 -8.23 13.80 -12.47
N ILE A 67 -9.30 13.35 -11.80
CA ILE A 67 -10.63 13.94 -11.92
C ILE A 67 -10.96 14.62 -10.59
N SER A 68 -11.20 15.94 -10.64
CA SER A 68 -11.74 16.69 -9.51
C SER A 68 -13.26 16.70 -9.62
N VAL A 69 -13.95 16.25 -8.56
CA VAL A 69 -15.41 16.18 -8.52
C VAL A 69 -15.91 17.19 -7.49
N LYS A 70 -16.96 17.93 -7.82
CA LYS A 70 -17.62 18.88 -6.93
C LYS A 70 -19.14 18.62 -6.94
N PRO A 71 -19.80 18.54 -5.78
CA PRO A 71 -21.26 18.48 -5.73
C PRO A 71 -21.89 19.70 -6.41
N PHE A 72 -22.96 19.48 -7.18
CA PHE A 72 -23.74 20.59 -7.75
C PHE A 72 -24.55 21.32 -6.67
N ASP A 73 -25.10 20.59 -5.70
CA ASP A 73 -25.81 21.14 -4.55
C ASP A 73 -24.93 21.00 -3.30
N PRO A 74 -24.46 22.12 -2.70
CA PRO A 74 -23.65 22.10 -1.48
C PRO A 74 -24.47 21.74 -0.22
N SER A 75 -25.80 21.70 -0.32
CA SER A 75 -26.69 21.34 0.79
C SER A 75 -26.96 19.83 0.87
N ALA A 76 -26.61 19.09 -0.19
CA ALA A 76 -26.74 17.63 -0.24
C ALA A 76 -25.66 16.96 0.63
N PRO A 77 -25.89 15.71 1.09
CA PRO A 77 -24.86 14.93 1.78
C PRO A 77 -23.62 14.75 0.91
N ASP A 78 -22.45 14.76 1.54
CA ASP A 78 -21.17 14.47 0.88
C ASP A 78 -20.95 12.96 0.78
N ASP A 79 -21.64 12.33 -0.18
CA ASP A 79 -21.68 10.86 -0.40
C ASP A 79 -21.01 10.44 -1.72
N ILE A 80 -20.19 11.31 -2.31
CA ILE A 80 -19.56 11.08 -3.63
C ILE A 80 -18.68 9.83 -3.61
N ALA A 81 -17.94 9.59 -2.53
CA ALA A 81 -17.06 8.43 -2.41
C ALA A 81 -17.83 7.11 -2.46
N GLU A 82 -18.93 7.01 -1.71
CA GLU A 82 -19.81 5.83 -1.68
C GLU A 82 -20.45 5.60 -3.06
N ARG A 83 -20.87 6.66 -3.74
CA ARG A 83 -21.50 6.57 -5.05
C ARG A 83 -20.53 6.16 -6.16
N LEU A 84 -19.26 6.52 -6.05
CA LEU A 84 -18.22 6.14 -7.01
C LEU A 84 -17.58 4.77 -6.70
N ALA A 85 -17.77 4.22 -5.50
CA ALA A 85 -17.12 2.97 -5.09
C ALA A 85 -17.43 1.75 -5.99
N GLY A 86 -18.57 1.75 -6.68
CA GLY A 86 -18.97 0.69 -7.61
C GLY A 86 -18.73 1.02 -9.09
N VAL A 87 -18.19 2.20 -9.41
CA VAL A 87 -17.90 2.59 -10.78
C VAL A 87 -16.56 1.97 -11.18
N PRO A 88 -16.51 1.12 -12.23
CA PRO A 88 -15.25 0.61 -12.73
C PRO A 88 -14.39 1.75 -13.27
N GLU A 89 -13.08 1.59 -13.15
CA GLU A 89 -12.08 2.44 -13.80
C GLU A 89 -12.21 2.46 -15.33
#